data_AF-A0A7S3ILH2-F1
#
_entry.id   AF-A0A7S3ILH2-F1
#
_cell.length_a   1.000
_cell.length_b   1.000
_cell.length_c   1.000
_cell.angle_alpha   90.00
_cell.angle_beta   90.00
_cell.angle_gamma   90.00
#
_symmetry.space_group_name_H-M   'P 1'
#
loop_
_entity.id
_entity.type
_entity.pdbx_description
1 polymer ?
#
loop_
_entity_poly.entity_id
_entity_poly.type
_entity_poly.pdbx_seq_one_letter_code
_entity_poly.pdbx_strand_id
1 'polypeptide(L)'
;YLAKRVKRIDNLSYIAECLQSDNATIHHATHLMDIYSSKMRKDREYDTTLVQIVCLLISCKYLQIKYPGADALNDMVQRRYSRDYIVHMEGEILNTLGYSLMVYPVFDYVRLFISQGCLFAHEDILQNDGRPREKPTSQLANHFRRYA
;
A
#
# COMPACT_ATOMS: atom_id res chain seq x y z
N TYR A 1 2.83 -9.03 -19.56
CA TYR A 1 2.25 -9.04 -18.20
C TYR A 1 2.82 -7.92 -17.33
N LEU A 2 4.15 -7.87 -17.12
CA LEU A 2 4.80 -6.85 -16.28
C LEU A 2 4.47 -5.41 -16.69
N ALA A 3 4.60 -5.04 -17.96
CA ALA A 3 4.27 -3.69 -18.43
C ALA A 3 2.80 -3.29 -18.16
N LYS A 4 1.86 -4.24 -18.28
CA LYS A 4 0.45 -4.01 -17.93
C LYS A 4 0.29 -3.82 -16.41
N ARG A 5 1.02 -4.57 -15.59
CA ARG A 5 1.01 -4.41 -14.12
C ARG A 5 1.58 -3.06 -13.70
N VAL A 6 2.69 -2.61 -14.29
CA VAL A 6 3.30 -1.31 -14.00
C VAL A 6 2.29 -0.19 -14.25
N LYS A 7 1.71 -0.13 -15.45
CA LYS A 7 0.66 0.85 -15.77
C LYS A 7 -0.52 0.82 -14.78
N ARG A 8 -0.86 -0.37 -14.28
CA ARG A 8 -1.94 -0.51 -13.29
C ARG A 8 -1.56 0.05 -11.92
N ILE A 9 -0.32 -0.13 -11.50
CA ILE A 9 0.18 0.41 -10.24
C ILE A 9 0.29 1.92 -10.34
N ASP A 10 0.82 2.45 -11.45
CA ASP A 10 0.92 3.90 -11.67
C ASP A 10 -0.45 4.57 -11.58
N ASN A 11 -1.47 3.97 -12.21
CA ASN A 11 -2.84 4.49 -12.13
C ASN A 11 -3.43 4.41 -10.72
N LEU A 12 -3.19 3.30 -10.00
CA LEU A 12 -3.67 3.13 -8.62
C LEU A 12 -3.01 4.15 -7.69
N SER A 13 -1.68 4.33 -7.80
CA SER A 13 -0.92 5.29 -7.01
C SER A 13 -1.40 6.72 -7.29
N TYR A 14 -1.60 7.08 -8.57
CA TYR A 14 -2.14 8.39 -8.95
C TYR A 14 -3.50 8.68 -8.30
N ILE A 15 -4.45 7.73 -8.38
CA ILE A 15 -5.77 7.89 -7.75
C ILE A 15 -5.65 8.01 -6.23
N ALA A 16 -4.80 7.20 -5.61
CA ALA A 16 -4.60 7.21 -4.17
C ALA A 16 -3.95 8.50 -3.67
N GLU A 17 -3.00 9.07 -4.41
CA GLU A 17 -2.39 10.37 -4.13
C GLU A 17 -3.41 11.50 -4.20
N CYS A 18 -4.29 11.51 -5.22
CA CYS A 18 -5.38 12.48 -5.31
C CYS A 18 -6.34 12.41 -4.09
N LEU A 19 -6.50 11.22 -3.53
CA LEU A 19 -7.30 10.98 -2.33
C LEU A 19 -6.51 11.14 -1.02
N GLN A 20 -5.26 11.57 -1.08
CA GLN A 20 -4.36 11.74 0.07
C GLN A 20 -4.23 10.46 0.92
N SER A 21 -4.27 9.29 0.27
CA SER A 21 -4.08 8.01 0.94
C SER A 21 -2.61 7.82 1.32
N ASP A 22 -2.37 7.20 2.47
CA ASP A 22 -1.02 6.90 2.93
C ASP A 22 -0.37 5.74 2.15
N ASN A 23 0.96 5.64 2.24
CA ASN A 23 1.72 4.61 1.56
C ASN A 23 1.29 3.20 1.98
N ALA A 24 0.94 3.00 3.25
CA ALA A 24 0.45 1.72 3.74
C ALA A 24 -0.81 1.28 2.98
N THR A 25 -1.77 2.19 2.77
CA THR A 25 -2.98 1.96 1.98
C THR A 25 -2.66 1.62 0.52
N ILE A 26 -1.75 2.36 -0.12
CA ILE A 26 -1.37 2.14 -1.53
C ILE A 26 -0.76 0.74 -1.72
N HIS A 27 0.17 0.37 -0.85
CA HIS A 27 0.83 -0.92 -0.90
C HIS A 27 -0.11 -2.08 -0.56
N HIS A 28 -1.01 -1.89 0.40
CA HIS A 28 -2.06 -2.85 0.72
C HIS A 28 -3.00 -3.07 -0.49
N ALA A 29 -3.49 -1.98 -1.11
CA ALA A 29 -4.36 -2.05 -2.28
C ALA A 29 -3.70 -2.74 -3.47
N THR A 30 -2.41 -2.45 -3.70
CA THR A 30 -1.60 -3.10 -4.74
C THR A 30 -1.50 -4.60 -4.50
N HIS A 31 -1.27 -5.01 -3.26
CA HIS A 31 -1.21 -6.42 -2.88
C HIS A 31 -2.54 -7.14 -3.10
N LEU A 32 -3.66 -6.54 -2.67
CA LEU A 32 -4.99 -7.10 -2.90
C LEU A 32 -5.30 -7.25 -4.41
N MET A 33 -4.97 -6.23 -5.20
CA MET A 33 -5.16 -6.24 -6.65
C MET A 33 -4.37 -7.36 -7.32
N ASP A 34 -3.12 -7.59 -6.91
CA ASP A 34 -2.28 -8.64 -7.45
C ASP A 34 -2.80 -10.05 -7.09
N ILE A 35 -3.18 -10.26 -5.82
CA ILE A 35 -3.77 -11.55 -5.40
C ILE A 35 -5.08 -11.80 -6.13
N TYR A 36 -5.98 -10.82 -6.17
CA TYR A 36 -7.24 -10.93 -6.90
C TYR A 36 -6.99 -11.30 -8.36
N SER A 37 -6.10 -10.56 -9.03
CA SER A 37 -5.73 -10.81 -10.44
C SER A 37 -5.12 -12.19 -10.65
N SER A 38 -4.43 -12.76 -9.65
CA SER A 38 -3.84 -14.11 -9.73
C SER A 38 -4.89 -15.23 -9.67
N LYS A 39 -6.04 -14.98 -9.03
CA LYS A 39 -7.15 -15.92 -8.88
C LYS A 39 -8.18 -15.82 -10.02
N MET A 40 -8.13 -14.75 -10.81
CA MET A 40 -9.04 -14.57 -11.94
C MET A 40 -8.68 -15.50 -13.11
N ARG A 41 -9.71 -16.00 -13.79
CA ARG A 41 -9.54 -16.83 -14.98
C ARG A 41 -8.95 -15.98 -16.11
N LYS A 42 -7.93 -16.51 -16.80
CA LYS A 42 -7.18 -15.78 -17.85
C LYS A 42 -7.98 -15.52 -19.13
N ASP A 43 -9.05 -16.27 -19.34
CA ASP A 43 -9.97 -16.16 -20.48
C ASP A 43 -11.00 -15.04 -20.30
N ARG A 44 -11.16 -14.51 -19.08
CA ARG A 44 -12.12 -13.46 -18.78
C ARG A 44 -11.42 -12.11 -18.74
N GLU A 45 -11.74 -11.25 -19.71
CA GLU A 45 -11.37 -9.85 -19.61
C GLU A 45 -12.22 -9.18 -18.52
N TYR A 46 -11.57 -8.46 -17.61
CA TYR A 46 -12.23 -7.74 -16.54
C TYR A 46 -11.74 -6.30 -16.50
N ASP A 47 -12.61 -5.41 -16.04
CA ASP A 47 -12.28 -3.99 -15.97
C ASP A 47 -11.23 -3.76 -14.88
N THR A 48 -9.98 -3.55 -15.33
CA THR A 48 -8.85 -3.36 -14.42
C THR A 48 -8.94 -2.06 -13.63
N THR A 49 -9.58 -1.04 -14.18
CA THR A 49 -9.74 0.25 -13.49
C THR A 49 -10.73 0.12 -12.34
N LEU A 50 -11.84 -0.60 -12.57
CA LEU A 50 -12.80 -0.93 -11.51
C LEU A 50 -12.13 -1.72 -10.38
N VAL A 51 -11.33 -2.73 -10.72
CA VAL A 51 -10.60 -3.52 -9.71
C VAL A 51 -9.65 -2.64 -8.88
N GLN A 52 -8.93 -1.72 -9.51
CA GLN A 52 -8.03 -0.80 -8.80
C GLN A 52 -8.78 0.06 -7.79
N ILE A 53 -9.85 0.73 -8.19
CA ILE A 53 -10.60 1.62 -7.28
C ILE A 53 -11.26 0.84 -6.15
N VAL A 54 -11.72 -0.39 -6.40
CA VAL A 54 -12.35 -1.22 -5.37
C VAL A 54 -11.30 -1.78 -4.40
N CYS A 55 -10.15 -2.24 -4.89
CA CYS A 55 -9.04 -2.64 -4.02
C CYS A 55 -8.55 -1.47 -3.15
N LEU A 56 -8.53 -0.26 -3.71
CA LEU A 56 -8.21 0.95 -2.96
C LEU A 56 -9.28 1.27 -1.90
N LEU A 57 -10.56 1.20 -2.26
CA LEU A 57 -11.68 1.38 -1.32
C LEU A 57 -11.60 0.41 -0.13
N ILE A 58 -11.38 -0.88 -0.40
CA ILE A 58 -11.23 -1.91 0.64
C ILE A 58 -10.04 -1.56 1.55
N SER A 59 -8.93 -1.12 0.98
CA SER A 59 -7.72 -0.78 1.73
C SER A 59 -7.92 0.47 2.60
N CYS A 60 -8.59 1.49 2.08
CA CYS A 60 -8.95 2.67 2.86
C CYS A 60 -9.86 2.30 4.03
N LYS A 61 -10.90 1.48 3.80
CA LYS A 61 -11.79 0.98 4.87
C LYS A 61 -11.05 0.17 5.92
N TYR A 62 -10.01 -0.57 5.54
CA TYR A 62 -9.28 -1.45 6.44
C TYR A 62 -8.23 -0.72 7.29
N LEU A 63 -7.50 0.25 6.71
CA LEU A 63 -6.34 0.87 7.35
C LEU A 63 -6.60 2.30 7.86
N GLN A 64 -7.56 3.03 7.28
CA GLN A 64 -7.75 4.45 7.56
C GLN A 64 -8.93 4.67 8.51
N ILE A 65 -8.76 5.59 9.48
CA ILE A 65 -9.84 6.02 10.38
C ILE A 65 -10.93 6.77 9.59
N LYS A 66 -10.51 7.60 8.64
CA LYS A 66 -11.37 8.31 7.70
C LYS A 66 -11.03 7.84 6.30
N TYR A 67 -12.02 7.38 5.55
CA TYR A 67 -11.83 6.87 4.20
C TYR A 67 -12.82 7.54 3.23
N PRO A 68 -12.45 7.67 1.94
CA PRO A 68 -13.37 8.16 0.92
C PRO A 68 -14.51 7.16 0.69
N GLY A 69 -15.73 7.69 0.51
CA GLY A 69 -16.86 6.88 0.07
C GLY A 69 -16.72 6.42 -1.39
N ALA A 70 -17.54 5.45 -1.80
CA ALA A 70 -17.52 4.90 -3.16
C ALA A 70 -17.68 5.98 -4.24
N ASP A 71 -18.51 6.99 -3.99
CA ASP A 71 -18.73 8.09 -4.94
C ASP A 71 -17.47 8.96 -5.13
N ALA A 72 -16.75 9.28 -4.05
CA ALA A 72 -15.54 10.09 -4.12
C ALA A 72 -14.43 9.37 -4.91
N LEU A 73 -14.31 8.05 -4.74
CA LEU A 73 -13.44 7.22 -5.57
C LEU A 73 -13.89 7.16 -7.03
N ASN A 74 -15.20 7.12 -7.27
CA ASN A 74 -15.76 7.11 -8.61
C ASN A 74 -15.57 8.45 -9.34
N ASP A 75 -15.58 9.57 -8.62
CA ASP A 75 -15.27 10.90 -9.15
C ASP A 75 -13.85 10.94 -9.76
N MET A 76 -12.88 10.22 -9.16
CA MET A 76 -11.52 10.10 -9.69
C MET A 76 -11.42 9.37 -11.03
N VAL A 77 -12.42 8.57 -11.36
CA VAL A 77 -12.53 7.84 -12.64
C VAL A 77 -13.66 8.39 -13.50
N GLN A 78 -13.96 9.68 -13.36
CA GLN A 78 -14.96 10.41 -14.17
C GLN A 78 -16.37 9.79 -14.10
N ARG A 79 -16.75 9.27 -12.93
CA ARG A 79 -18.05 8.65 -12.67
C ARG A 79 -18.40 7.53 -13.63
N ARG A 80 -17.40 6.77 -14.07
CA ARG A 80 -17.57 5.68 -15.03
C ARG A 80 -18.48 4.55 -14.53
N TYR A 81 -18.62 4.39 -13.21
CA TYR A 81 -19.33 3.27 -12.61
C TYR A 81 -20.55 3.72 -11.80
N SER A 82 -21.56 2.85 -11.65
CA SER A 82 -22.62 3.09 -10.67
C SER A 82 -22.14 2.66 -9.27
N ARG A 83 -22.71 3.26 -8.22
CA ARG A 83 -22.40 2.90 -6.84
C ARG A 83 -22.69 1.42 -6.58
N ASP A 84 -23.84 0.91 -7.02
CA ASP A 84 -24.22 -0.49 -6.83
C ASP A 84 -23.23 -1.44 -7.50
N TYR A 85 -22.67 -1.05 -8.65
CA TYR A 85 -21.67 -1.85 -9.35
C TYR A 85 -20.33 -1.89 -8.60
N ILE A 86 -19.91 -0.76 -8.00
CA ILE A 86 -18.72 -0.71 -7.13
C ILE A 86 -18.93 -1.61 -5.90
N VAL A 87 -20.10 -1.55 -5.26
CA VAL A 87 -20.43 -2.36 -4.07
C VAL A 87 -20.51 -3.85 -4.43
N HIS A 88 -21.10 -4.20 -5.56
CA HIS A 88 -21.12 -5.57 -6.06
C HIS A 88 -19.69 -6.09 -6.28
N MET A 89 -18.85 -5.29 -6.94
CA MET A 89 -17.45 -5.64 -7.18
C MET A 89 -16.66 -5.77 -5.88
N GLU A 90 -16.92 -4.93 -4.88
CA GLU A 90 -16.34 -5.06 -3.55
C GLU A 90 -16.64 -6.45 -2.95
N GLY A 91 -17.90 -6.88 -3.01
CA GLY A 91 -18.30 -8.23 -2.59
C GLY A 91 -17.57 -9.34 -3.34
N GLU A 92 -17.48 -9.26 -4.67
CA GLU A 92 -16.76 -10.25 -5.49
C GLU A 92 -15.27 -10.34 -5.13
N ILE A 93 -14.60 -9.19 -4.95
CA ILE A 93 -13.18 -9.16 -4.57
C ILE A 93 -13.00 -9.76 -3.18
N LEU A 94 -13.78 -9.35 -2.18
CA LEU A 94 -13.69 -9.86 -0.82
C LEU A 94 -13.91 -11.39 -0.76
N ASN A 95 -14.92 -11.88 -1.48
CA ASN A 95 -15.20 -13.32 -1.60
C ASN A 95 -14.02 -14.07 -2.25
N THR A 96 -13.45 -13.51 -3.32
CA THR A 96 -12.29 -14.10 -4.01
C THR A 96 -11.06 -14.16 -3.10
N LEU A 97 -10.87 -13.13 -2.28
CA LEU A 97 -9.79 -13.06 -1.30
C LEU A 97 -10.06 -13.93 -0.06
N GLY A 98 -11.27 -14.45 0.12
CA GLY A 98 -11.68 -15.16 1.33
C GLY A 98 -11.63 -14.28 2.58
N TYR A 99 -11.87 -12.97 2.42
CA TYR A 99 -11.74 -11.96 3.48
C TYR A 99 -10.36 -11.91 4.16
N SER A 100 -9.32 -12.49 3.54
CA SER A 100 -7.95 -12.45 4.04
C SER A 100 -7.30 -11.10 3.74
N LEU A 101 -7.66 -10.08 4.55
CA LEU A 101 -7.15 -8.71 4.42
C LEU A 101 -5.94 -8.43 5.32
N MET A 102 -5.67 -9.28 6.31
CA MET A 102 -4.51 -9.11 7.19
C MET A 102 -3.23 -9.52 6.45
N VAL A 103 -2.67 -8.57 5.72
CA VAL A 103 -1.47 -8.76 4.89
C VAL A 103 -0.41 -7.74 5.27
N TYR A 104 0.85 -8.17 5.22
CA TYR A 104 2.01 -7.33 5.48
C TYR A 104 2.70 -7.00 4.14
N PRO A 105 2.36 -5.89 3.48
CA PRO A 105 3.07 -5.44 2.29
C PRO A 105 4.57 -5.24 2.56
N VAL A 106 5.37 -5.28 1.49
CA VAL A 106 6.82 -5.00 1.54
C VAL A 106 7.15 -3.69 2.27
N PHE A 107 6.26 -2.70 2.15
CA PHE A 107 6.37 -1.42 2.84
C PHE A 107 6.49 -1.56 4.37
N ASP A 108 5.76 -2.50 4.99
CA ASP A 108 5.82 -2.70 6.44
C ASP A 108 7.17 -3.26 6.88
N TYR A 109 7.74 -4.17 6.09
CA TYR A 109 9.08 -4.70 6.36
C TYR A 109 10.15 -3.63 6.17
N VAL A 110 10.05 -2.81 5.13
CA VAL A 110 10.98 -1.68 4.92
C VAL A 110 10.88 -0.70 6.09
N ARG A 111 9.67 -0.35 6.50
CA ARG A 111 9.43 0.52 7.66
C ARG A 111 10.01 -0.08 8.94
N LEU A 112 9.83 -1.39 9.15
CA LEU A 112 10.38 -2.10 10.29
C LEU A 112 11.92 -2.03 10.28
N PHE A 113 12.57 -2.40 9.18
CA PHE A 113 14.03 -2.41 9.08
C PHE A 113 14.64 -1.02 9.26
N ILE A 114 14.02 0.03 8.69
CA ILE A 114 14.47 1.40 8.89
C ILE A 114 14.28 1.84 10.35
N SER A 115 13.14 1.51 10.96
CA SER A 115 12.81 1.92 12.34
C SER A 115 13.69 1.26 13.40
N GLN A 116 14.22 0.06 13.14
CA GLN A 116 15.13 -0.62 14.06
C GLN A 116 16.53 0.00 14.08
N GLY A 117 16.82 0.93 13.17
CA GLY A 117 18.13 1.53 12.98
C GLY A 117 19.09 0.54 12.33
N CYS A 118 19.54 0.84 11.13
CA CYS A 118 20.69 0.14 10.56
C CYS A 118 21.93 0.52 11.38
N LEU A 119 22.28 -0.29 12.37
CA LEU A 119 23.59 -0.21 13.01
C LEU A 119 24.62 -0.73 12.02
N PHE A 120 25.01 0.08 11.05
CA PHE A 120 26.13 -0.26 10.19
C PHE A 120 27.39 -0.22 11.06
N ALA A 121 27.86 -1.40 11.50
CA ALA A 121 29.06 -1.55 12.33
C ALA A 121 30.33 -0.97 11.66
N HIS A 122 30.26 -0.69 10.35
CA HIS A 122 31.37 -0.31 9.49
C HIS A 122 31.17 1.02 8.74
N GLU A 123 30.09 1.76 8.97
CA GLU A 123 29.96 3.10 8.37
C GLU A 123 30.44 4.18 9.35
N ASP A 124 31.48 4.90 8.95
CA ASP A 124 31.93 6.09 9.66
C ASP A 124 30.94 7.23 9.37
N ILE A 125 30.01 7.47 10.30
CA ILE A 125 29.12 8.62 10.23
C ILE A 125 29.92 9.84 10.66
N LEU A 126 30.33 10.68 9.70
CA LEU A 126 30.95 11.97 9.97
C LEU A 126 29.91 12.93 10.56
N GLN A 127 30.20 13.53 11.71
CA GLN A 127 29.43 14.68 12.21
C GLN A 127 29.74 15.91 11.34
N ASN A 128 28.87 16.94 11.37
CA ASN A 128 29.04 18.18 10.60
C ASN A 128 30.36 18.93 10.90
N ASP A 129 31.01 18.61 12.02
CA ASP A 129 32.32 19.12 12.45
C ASP A 129 33.49 18.22 12.03
N GLY A 130 33.24 17.20 11.22
CA GLY A 130 34.25 16.26 10.70
C GLY A 130 34.72 15.22 11.71
N ARG A 131 34.13 15.16 12.92
CA ARG A 131 34.48 14.16 13.93
C ARG A 131 33.75 12.84 13.66
N PRO A 132 34.39 11.68 13.84
CA PRO A 132 33.70 10.41 13.76
C PRO A 132 32.67 10.31 14.88
N ARG A 133 31.40 10.08 14.54
CA ARG A 133 30.35 9.79 15.52
C ARG A 133 30.67 8.47 16.22
N GLU A 134 30.41 8.37 17.53
CA GLU A 134 30.51 7.10 18.23
C GLU A 134 29.70 6.02 17.50
N LYS A 135 30.34 4.88 17.24
CA LYS A 135 29.73 3.77 16.51
C LYS A 135 28.45 3.37 17.24
N PRO A 136 27.32 3.30 16.51
CA PRO A 136 26.06 3.06 17.18
C PRO A 136 26.07 1.61 17.69
N THR A 137 25.90 1.44 19.01
CA THR A 137 25.90 0.14 19.68
C THR A 137 24.47 -0.36 19.87
N SER A 138 24.31 -1.66 20.12
CA SER A 138 23.01 -2.26 20.48
C SER A 138 22.38 -1.61 21.72
N GLN A 139 23.19 -1.05 22.62
CA GLN A 139 22.74 -0.27 23.77
C GLN A 139 22.17 1.10 23.37
N LEU A 140 22.77 1.77 22.37
CA LEU A 140 22.30 3.05 21.84
C LEU A 140 20.96 2.88 21.10
N ALA A 141 20.78 1.79 20.35
CA ALA A 141 19.52 1.44 19.69
C ALA A 141 18.34 1.23 20.68
N ASN A 142 18.62 0.66 21.85
CA ASN A 142 17.62 0.54 22.92
C ASN A 142 17.14 1.90 23.46
N HIS A 143 17.95 2.96 23.33
CA HIS A 143 17.57 4.31 23.74
C HIS A 143 16.58 4.95 22.75
N PHE A 144 16.66 4.60 21.46
CA PHE A 144 15.73 5.09 20.42
C PHE A 144 14.34 4.44 20.51
N ARG A 145 14.23 3.23 21.07
CA ARG A 145 12.94 2.60 21.39
C ARG A 145 12.07 3.40 22.35
N ARG A 146 12.64 4.33 23.13
CA ARG A 146 11.89 5.19 24.06
C ARG A 146 11.18 6.36 23.37
N TYR A 147 11.46 6.61 22.10
CA TYR A 147 10.94 7.75 21.33
C TYR A 147 10.07 7.33 20.13
N ALA A 148 9.81 6.02 19.98
CA ALA A 148 8.84 5.45 19.04
C ALA A 148 7.55 5.09 19.79
#